data_AF-A0A967GXD2-F1
#
_entry.id   AF-A0A967GXD2-F1
#
_cell.length_a   1.000
_cell.length_b   1.000
_cell.length_c   1.000
_cell.angle_alpha   90.00
_cell.angle_beta   90.00
_cell.angle_gamma   90.00
#
_symmetry.space_group_name_H-M   'P 1'
#
loop_
_entity.id
_entity.type
_entity.pdbx_description
1 polymer ?
#
loop_
_entity_poly.entity_id
_entity_poly.type
_entity_poly.pdbx_seq_one_letter_code
_entity_poly.pdbx_strand_id
1 'polypeptide(L)' 'LENVVLPRLAGDWPESDSQTAERARVLLDEVGLAERLGHFPYQLSGGERLRTALARALVNQPDLI' A
#
# COMPACT_ATOMS: atom_id res chain seq x y z
N LEU A 1 2.69 3.68 4.16
CA LEU A 1 3.73 2.88 3.47
C LEU A 1 3.76 1.47 4.02
N GLU A 2 4.11 1.29 5.30
CA GLU A 2 4.25 -0.05 5.89
C GLU A 2 2.99 -0.92 5.74
N ASN A 3 1.79 -0.34 5.95
CA ASN A 3 0.50 -1.04 5.78
C ASN A 3 0.25 -1.63 4.38
N VAL A 4 0.93 -1.10 3.36
CA VAL A 4 0.77 -1.48 1.96
C VAL A 4 1.90 -2.40 1.51
N VAL A 5 3.13 -2.14 1.98
CA VAL A 5 4.35 -2.83 1.51
C VAL A 5 4.64 -4.12 2.29
N LEU A 6 4.21 -4.24 3.56
CA LEU A 6 4.50 -5.39 4.42
C LEU A 6 4.21 -6.79 3.81
N PRO A 7 3.06 -7.03 3.13
CA PRO A 7 2.79 -8.34 2.54
C PRO A 7 3.77 -8.74 1.44
N ARG A 8 4.48 -7.77 0.86
CA ARG A 8 5.46 -8.01 -0.19
C ARG A 8 6.78 -8.54 0.35
N LEU A 9 7.18 -8.11 1.55
CA LEU A 9 8.41 -8.62 2.20
C LEU A 9 8.35 -10.13 2.48
N ALA A 10 7.16 -10.73 2.44
CA ALA A 10 6.96 -12.17 2.62
C ALA A 10 7.05 -12.99 1.31
N GLY A 11 7.30 -12.38 0.14
CA GLY A 11 7.37 -13.07 -1.15
C GLY A 11 8.61 -12.70 -1.99
N ASP A 12 8.96 -13.58 -2.93
CA ASP A 12 10.05 -13.35 -3.90
C ASP A 12 9.57 -12.51 -5.07
N TRP A 13 9.68 -11.18 -4.95
CA TRP A 13 9.28 -10.25 -6.01
C TRP A 13 10.51 -9.70 -6.78
N PRO A 14 10.46 -9.61 -8.12
CA PRO A 14 11.62 -9.22 -8.94
C PRO A 14 11.97 -7.72 -8.90
N GLU A 15 11.06 -6.89 -8.40
CA GLU A 15 11.18 -5.43 -8.33
C GLU A 15 11.76 -5.00 -6.98
N SER A 16 12.61 -3.98 -6.99
CA SER A 16 13.28 -3.45 -5.80
C SER A 16 12.33 -2.83 -4.77
N ASP A 17 12.77 -2.79 -3.52
CA ASP A 17 12.05 -2.16 -2.40
C ASP A 17 11.72 -0.68 -2.68
N SER A 18 12.63 0.04 -3.35
CA SER A 18 12.45 1.46 -3.67
C SER A 18 11.35 1.68 -4.72
N GLN A 19 11.31 0.84 -5.77
CA GLN A 19 10.25 0.88 -6.78
C GLN A 19 8.88 0.58 -6.16
N THR A 20 8.84 -0.39 -5.23
CA THR A 20 7.62 -0.73 -4.50
C THR A 20 7.15 0.41 -3.62
N ALA A 21 8.07 1.03 -2.86
CA ALA A 21 7.75 2.14 -1.97
C ALA A 21 7.18 3.33 -2.77
N GLU A 22 7.75 3.62 -3.94
CA GLU A 22 7.24 4.69 -4.80
C GLU A 22 5.85 4.37 -5.34
N ARG A 23 5.60 3.14 -5.82
CA ARG A 23 4.27 2.73 -6.27
C ARG A 23 3.24 2.76 -5.13
N ALA A 24 3.61 2.30 -3.95
CA ALA A 24 2.74 2.37 -2.77
C ALA A 24 2.40 3.81 -2.41
N ARG A 25 3.32 4.76 -2.60
CA ARG A 25 3.10 6.19 -2.38
C ARG A 25 2.09 6.76 -3.37
N VAL A 26 2.23 6.45 -4.65
CA VAL A 26 1.29 6.85 -5.72
C VAL A 26 -0.11 6.28 -5.46
N LEU A 27 -0.22 4.98 -5.19
CA LEU A 27 -1.51 4.34 -4.93
C LEU A 27 -2.21 4.90 -3.68
N LEU A 28 -1.45 5.22 -2.63
CA LEU A 28 -2.00 5.84 -1.43
C LEU A 28 -2.47 7.27 -1.69
N ASP A 29 -1.80 8.01 -2.58
CA ASP A 29 -2.25 9.34 -3.01
C ASP A 29 -3.55 9.26 -3.80
N GLU A 30 -3.66 8.33 -4.76
CA GLU A 30 -4.87 8.10 -5.56
C GLU A 30 -6.11 7.77 -4.71
N VAL A 31 -5.93 7.08 -3.58
CA VAL A 31 -7.03 6.77 -2.64
C VAL A 31 -7.20 7.81 -1.52
N GLY A 32 -6.54 8.98 -1.64
CA GLY A 32 -6.68 10.11 -0.71
C GLY A 32 -6.05 9.86 0.67
N LEU A 33 -4.93 9.15 0.71
CA LEU A 33 -4.19 8.76 1.92
C LEU A 33 -2.72 9.22 1.93
N ALA A 34 -2.34 10.19 1.09
CA ALA A 34 -0.97 10.74 1.06
C ALA A 34 -0.48 11.22 2.45
N GLU A 35 -1.32 11.93 3.20
CA GLU A 35 -1.00 12.40 4.56
C GLU A 35 -0.99 11.28 5.61
N ARG A 36 -1.38 10.06 5.22
CA ARG A 36 -1.53 8.90 6.12
C ARG A 36 -0.42 7.86 5.92
N LEU A 37 0.62 8.18 5.14
CA LEU A 37 1.73 7.27 4.80
C LEU A 37 2.47 6.71 6.03
N GLY A 38 2.57 7.47 7.13
CA GLY A 38 3.25 7.06 8.36
C GLY A 38 2.36 6.47 9.44
N HIS A 39 1.04 6.42 9.24
CA HIS A 39 0.12 5.96 10.28
C HIS A 39 0.06 4.44 10.38
N PHE A 40 0.00 3.94 11.60
CA PHE A 40 -0.24 2.53 11.91
C PHE A 40 -1.70 2.15 11.63
N PRO A 41 -2.02 0.85 11.43
CA PRO A 41 -3.37 0.39 11.10
C PRO A 41 -4.45 0.84 12.09
N TYR A 42 -4.11 0.89 13.39
CA TYR A 42 -5.02 1.29 14.46
C TYR A 42 -5.32 2.80 14.49
N GLN A 43 -4.54 3.61 13.78
CA GLN A 43 -4.72 5.06 13.69
C GLN A 43 -5.60 5.48 12.49
N LEU A 44 -5.95 4.53 11.62
CA LEU A 44 -6.81 4.76 10.46
C LEU A 44 -8.27 4.49 10.83
N SER A 45 -9.19 5.30 10.32
CA SER A 45 -10.63 5.03 10.38
C SER A 45 -11.02 3.77 9.58
N GLY A 46 -12.24 3.26 9.78
CA GLY A 46 -12.73 2.10 9.05
C GLY A 46 -12.67 2.26 7.52
N GLY A 47 -13.06 3.42 7.00
CA GLY A 47 -12.98 3.73 5.58
C GLY A 47 -11.54 3.86 5.06
N GLU A 48 -10.65 4.48 5.84
CA GLU A 48 -9.23 4.58 5.48
C GLU A 48 -8.55 3.20 5.46
N ARG A 49 -8.93 2.29 6.37
CA ARG A 49 -8.44 0.91 6.35
C ARG A 49 -8.88 0.15 5.10
N LEU A 50 -10.12 0.34 4.65
CA LEU A 50 -10.61 -0.26 3.40
C LEU A 50 -9.82 0.24 2.20
N ARG A 51 -9.62 1.56 2.08
CA ARG A 51 -8.82 2.17 1.01
C ARG A 51 -7.36 1.74 1.05
N THR A 52 -6.79 1.59 2.24
CA THR A 52 -5.44 1.04 2.42
C THR A 52 -5.36 -0.42 1.96
N ALA A 53 -6.39 -1.24 2.24
CA ALA A 53 -6.44 -2.62 1.78
C ALA A 53 -6.55 -2.72 0.25
N LEU A 54 -7.28 -1.81 -0.39
CA LEU A 54 -7.34 -1.70 -1.85
C LEU A 54 -5.96 -1.34 -2.44
N ALA A 55 -5.31 -0.31 -1.91
CA ALA A 55 -3.94 0.06 -2.33
C ALA A 55 -2.96 -1.12 -2.16
N ARG A 56 -3.10 -1.89 -1.08
CA ARG A 56 -2.31 -3.10 -0.81
C ARG A 56 -2.58 -4.24 -1.79
N ALA A 57 -3.80 -4.39 -2.30
CA ALA A 57 -4.08 -5.37 -3.35
C ALA A 57 -3.47 -4.95 -4.70
N LEU A 58 -3.53 -3.65 -5.00
CA LEU A 58 -3.05 -3.08 -6.26
C LEU A 58 -1.53 -2.93 -6.33
N VAL A 59 -0.84 -2.84 -5.19
CA VAL A 59 0.62 -2.58 -5.14
C VAL A 59 1.45 -3.68 -5.81
N ASN A 60 0.89 -4.87 -6.06
CA ASN A 60 1.59 -5.95 -6.76
C ASN A 60 1.18 -6.08 -8.24
N GLN A 61 0.42 -5.11 -8.78
CA GLN A 61 -0.07 -5.12 -10.18
C GLN A 61 -0.69 -6.47 -10.58
N PRO A 62 -1.70 -6.96 -9.83
CA PRO A 62 -2.37 -8.20 -10.21
C PRO A 62 -3.10 -8.04 -11.54
N ASP A 63 -3.15 -9.11 -12.33
CA ASP A 63 -3.91 -9.13 -13.60
C ASP A 63 -5.42 -8.93 -13.38
N LEU A 64 -5.92 -9.24 -12.18
CA LEU A 64 -7.31 -9.09 -11.76
C LEU A 64 -7.41 -8.83 -10.24
N ILE A 65 -8.35 -7.98 -9.84
CA ILE A 65 -8.67 -7.65 -8.43
C ILE A 65 -10.00 -8.28 -8.03
#